data_AF-A0AA43HV21-F1
#
_entry.id   AF-A0AA43HV21-F1
#
_cell.length_a   1.000
_cell.length_b   1.000
_cell.length_c   1.000
_cell.angle_alpha   90.00
_cell.angle_beta   90.00
_cell.angle_gamma   90.00
#
_symmetry.space_group_name_H-M   'P 1'
#
loop_
_entity.id
_entity.type
_entity.pdbx_description
1 polymer ?
#
loop_
_entity_poly.entity_id
_entity_poly.type
_entity_poly.pdbx_seq_one_letter_code
_entity_poly.pdbx_strand_id
1 'polypeptide(L)'
;MDLQTKIDNAIPKDKLLHFCSGLLLAQFAYIWIWLLFLPVIAGFGKELYDKYVRKTRFDWYDAAATIAGGMSVAAVITIKILLL
;
A
#
# COMPACT_ATOMS: atom_id res chain seq x y z
N MET A 1 -20.35 -6.19 23.20
CA MET A 1 -19.47 -6.06 22.02
C MET A 1 -18.63 -7.30 21.96
N ASP A 2 -18.80 -8.09 20.90
CA ASP A 2 -18.19 -9.41 20.76
C ASP A 2 -16.68 -9.30 20.48
N LEU A 3 -15.91 -10.35 20.76
CA LEU A 3 -14.46 -10.35 20.54
C LEU A 3 -14.14 -10.14 19.05
N GLN A 4 -14.95 -10.73 18.18
CA GLN A 4 -14.91 -10.55 16.73
C GLN A 4 -15.03 -9.07 16.33
N THR A 5 -15.96 -8.34 16.95
CA THR A 5 -16.20 -6.91 16.66
C THR A 5 -15.10 -6.00 17.20
N LYS A 6 -14.38 -6.40 18.24
CA LYS A 6 -13.16 -5.70 18.69
C LYS A 6 -12.01 -5.86 17.69
N ILE A 7 -11.84 -7.06 17.14
CA ILE A 7 -10.79 -7.36 16.17
C ILE A 7 -11.08 -6.67 14.82
N ASP A 8 -12.32 -6.75 14.34
CA ASP A 8 -12.75 -6.10 13.09
C ASP A 8 -12.63 -4.56 13.14
N ASN A 9 -12.78 -3.95 14.33
CA ASN A 9 -12.58 -2.51 14.53
C ASN A 9 -11.11 -2.13 14.81
N ALA A 10 -10.27 -3.07 15.23
CA ALA A 10 -8.86 -2.81 15.52
C ALA A 10 -8.04 -2.63 14.23
N ILE A 11 -8.35 -3.39 13.17
CA ILE A 11 -7.75 -3.22 11.85
C ILE A 11 -8.89 -3.03 10.84
N PRO A 12 -9.15 -1.79 10.41
CA PRO A 12 -10.12 -1.54 9.36
C PRO A 12 -9.73 -2.34 8.11
N LYS A 13 -10.64 -3.19 7.62
CA LYS A 13 -10.41 -4.02 6.41
C LYS A 13 -9.94 -3.20 5.21
N ASP A 14 -10.39 -1.95 5.13
CA ASP A 14 -10.01 -0.97 4.11
C ASP A 14 -8.50 -0.72 4.10
N LYS A 15 -7.89 -0.41 5.26
CA LYS A 15 -6.44 -0.19 5.38
C LYS A 15 -5.62 -1.41 5.02
N LEU A 16 -6.10 -2.61 5.36
CA LEU A 16 -5.44 -3.85 4.99
C LEU A 16 -5.45 -4.05 3.46
N LEU A 17 -6.56 -3.70 2.81
CA LEU A 17 -6.68 -3.79 1.35
C LEU A 17 -5.75 -2.81 0.64
N HIS A 18 -5.60 -1.60 1.18
CA HIS A 18 -4.61 -0.62 0.74
C HIS A 18 -3.16 -1.10 0.88
N PHE A 19 -2.86 -1.82 1.96
CA PHE A 19 -1.55 -2.44 2.13
C PHE A 19 -1.32 -3.56 1.12
N CYS A 20 -2.31 -4.44 0.91
CA CYS A 20 -2.24 -5.52 -0.08
C CYS A 20 -2.12 -5.00 -1.51
N SER A 21 -2.76 -3.89 -1.87
CA SER A 21 -2.60 -3.28 -3.20
C SER A 21 -1.16 -2.79 -3.41
N GLY A 22 -0.56 -2.19 -2.38
CA GLY A 22 0.85 -1.80 -2.38
C GLY A 22 1.81 -2.97 -2.57
N LEU A 23 1.57 -4.07 -1.86
CA LEU A 23 2.33 -5.33 -2.00
C LEU A 23 2.27 -5.87 -3.43
N LEU A 24 1.07 -5.93 -4.02
CA LEU A 24 0.86 -6.45 -5.38
C LEU A 24 1.54 -5.57 -6.43
N LEU A 25 1.42 -4.25 -6.31
CA LEU A 25 2.06 -3.30 -7.22
C LEU A 25 3.58 -3.38 -7.18
N ALA A 26 4.17 -3.63 -6.01
CA ALA A 26 5.61 -3.75 -5.89
C ALA A 26 6.18 -5.07 -6.45
N GLN A 27 5.37 -6.10 -6.69
CA GLN A 27 5.84 -7.34 -7.32
C GLN A 27 6.40 -7.11 -8.73
N PHE A 28 5.89 -6.10 -9.44
CA PHE A 28 6.40 -5.76 -10.76
C PHE A 28 7.88 -5.31 -10.73
N ALA A 29 8.41 -4.92 -9.57
CA ALA A 29 9.82 -4.59 -9.41
C ALA A 29 10.78 -5.76 -9.71
N TYR A 30 10.31 -7.02 -9.62
CA TYR A 30 11.10 -8.18 -10.04
C TYR A 30 11.37 -8.21 -11.55
N ILE A 31 10.53 -7.54 -12.35
CA ILE A 31 10.74 -7.39 -13.79
C ILE A 31 11.65 -6.19 -14.06
N TRP A 32 11.37 -5.05 -13.40
CA TRP A 32 12.16 -3.84 -13.55
C TRP A 32 12.15 -3.00 -12.28
N ILE A 33 13.34 -2.72 -11.71
CA ILE A 33 13.47 -2.12 -10.38
C ILE A 33 12.78 -0.75 -10.23
N TRP A 34 12.66 0.03 -11.31
CA TRP A 34 11.95 1.32 -11.30
C TRP A 34 10.44 1.18 -11.05
N LEU A 35 9.87 -0.02 -11.20
CA LEU A 35 8.47 -0.28 -10.86
C LEU A 35 8.19 -0.27 -9.34
N LEU A 36 9.23 -0.15 -8.49
CA LEU A 36 9.08 0.17 -7.07
C LEU A 36 8.42 1.53 -6.82
N PHE A 37 8.38 2.42 -7.81
CA PHE A 37 7.64 3.69 -7.69
C PHE A 37 6.13 3.53 -7.92
N LEU A 38 5.65 2.41 -8.47
CA LEU A 38 4.22 2.18 -8.72
C LEU A 38 3.34 2.27 -7.46
N PRO A 39 3.69 1.65 -6.31
CA PRO A 39 2.91 1.78 -5.09
C PRO A 39 2.82 3.23 -4.59
N VAL A 40 3.88 4.02 -4.79
CA VAL A 40 3.90 5.44 -4.42
C VAL A 40 2.97 6.23 -5.31
N ILE A 41 3.11 6.09 -6.64
CA ILE A 41 2.28 6.80 -7.62
C ILE A 41 0.82 6.38 -7.48
N ALA A 42 0.53 5.09 -7.26
CA ALA A 42 -0.83 4.59 -7.08
C ALA A 42 -1.45 5.02 -5.75
N GLY A 43 -0.68 5.00 -4.66
CA GLY A 43 -1.14 5.45 -3.34
C GLY A 43 -1.51 6.93 -3.35
N PHE A 44 -0.61 7.80 -3.82
CA PHE A 44 -0.91 9.23 -3.96
C PHE A 44 -1.97 9.49 -5.04
N GLY A 45 -1.88 8.81 -6.17
CA GLY A 45 -2.79 8.98 -7.30
C GLY A 45 -4.23 8.63 -6.95
N LYS A 46 -4.47 7.55 -6.19
CA LYS A 46 -5.80 7.20 -5.71
C LYS A 46 -6.36 8.29 -4.81
N GLU A 47 -5.59 8.80 -3.85
CA GLU A 47 -6.13 9.77 -2.89
C GLU A 47 -6.31 11.16 -3.52
N LEU A 48 -5.47 11.52 -4.50
CA LEU A 48 -5.70 12.69 -5.34
C LEU A 48 -6.96 12.52 -6.18
N TYR A 49 -7.15 11.35 -6.81
CA TYR A 49 -8.37 11.06 -7.58
C TYR A 49 -9.62 11.14 -6.70
N ASP A 50 -9.58 10.56 -5.50
CA ASP A 50 -10.69 10.58 -4.56
C ASP A 50 -11.00 12.02 -4.09
N LYS A 51 -9.98 12.83 -3.82
CA LYS A 51 -10.14 14.25 -3.45
C LYS A 51 -10.71 15.11 -4.59
N TYR A 52 -10.17 14.99 -5.81
CA TYR A 52 -10.50 15.90 -6.92
C TYR A 52 -11.68 15.42 -7.77
N VAL A 53 -11.85 14.11 -7.93
CA VAL A 53 -12.91 13.52 -8.76
C VAL A 53 -14.10 13.08 -7.92
N ARG A 54 -13.85 12.31 -6.85
CA ARG A 54 -14.95 11.81 -5.99
C ARG A 54 -15.37 12.80 -4.91
N LYS A 55 -14.62 13.89 -4.71
CA LYS A 55 -14.85 14.91 -3.67
C LYS A 55 -14.93 14.31 -2.26
N THR A 56 -14.27 13.17 -2.04
CA THR A 56 -14.15 12.52 -0.73
C THR A 56 -12.95 13.08 0.02
N ARG A 57 -12.83 12.75 1.32
CA ARG A 57 -11.67 13.19 2.12
C ARG A 57 -10.41 12.47 1.64
N PHE A 58 -9.31 13.20 1.61
CA PHE A 58 -7.99 12.63 1.41
C PHE A 58 -7.55 11.92 2.68
N ASP A 59 -7.34 10.61 2.62
CA ASP A 59 -6.85 9.83 3.76
C ASP A 59 -5.35 9.54 3.61
N TRP A 60 -4.55 10.22 4.42
CA TRP A 60 -3.10 10.01 4.47
C TRP A 60 -2.73 8.59 4.96
N TYR A 61 -3.58 7.95 5.76
CA TYR A 61 -3.33 6.61 6.26
C TYR A 61 -3.46 5.56 5.15
N ASP A 62 -4.34 5.79 4.18
CA ASP A 62 -4.57 4.88 3.06
C ASP A 62 -3.43 4.95 2.05
N ALA A 63 -2.95 6.17 1.74
CA ALA A 63 -1.73 6.36 0.97
C ALA A 63 -0.51 5.74 1.68
N ALA A 64 -0.37 5.97 3.00
CA ALA A 64 0.72 5.39 3.80
C ALA A 64 0.66 3.86 3.83
N ALA A 65 -0.53 3.26 3.93
CA ALA A 65 -0.70 1.81 3.90
C ALA A 65 -0.24 1.22 2.56
N THR A 66 -0.60 1.83 1.42
CA THR A 66 -0.14 1.39 0.11
C THR A 66 1.37 1.52 -0.07
N ILE A 67 1.96 2.62 0.41
CA ILE A 67 3.42 2.81 0.37
C ILE A 67 4.13 1.79 1.26
N ALA A 68 3.62 1.55 2.48
CA ALA A 68 4.19 0.57 3.41
C ALA A 68 4.15 -0.85 2.82
N GLY A 69 3.06 -1.22 2.13
CA GLY A 69 2.96 -2.46 1.39
C GLY A 69 4.07 -2.58 0.34
N GLY A 70 4.27 -1.53 -0.46
CA GLY A 70 5.33 -1.50 -1.46
C GLY A 70 6.75 -1.56 -0.87
N MET A 71 7.00 -0.84 0.23
CA MET A 71 8.29 -0.82 0.92
C MET A 71 8.70 -2.20 1.45
N SER A 72 7.74 -3.00 1.91
CA SER A 72 8.05 -4.35 2.40
C SER A 72 8.62 -5.26 1.30
N VAL A 73 8.11 -5.16 0.07
CA VAL A 73 8.66 -5.88 -1.09
C VAL A 73 10.01 -5.30 -1.49
N ALA A 74 10.15 -3.97 -1.50
CA ALA A 74 11.42 -3.30 -1.78
C ALA A 74 12.54 -3.77 -0.84
N ALA A 75 12.23 -3.93 0.45
CA ALA A 75 13.17 -4.45 1.45
C ALA A 75 13.60 -5.88 1.12
N VAL A 76 12.66 -6.76 0.78
CA VAL A 76 12.96 -8.15 0.38
C VAL A 76 13.86 -8.21 -0.86
N ILE A 77 13.54 -7.41 -1.89
CA ILE A 77 14.36 -7.34 -3.11
C ILE A 77 15.78 -6.85 -2.78
N THR A 78 15.90 -5.81 -1.95
CA THR A 78 17.20 -5.24 -1.56
C THR A 78 18.05 -6.25 -0.80
N ILE A 79 17.46 -6.96 0.17
CA ILE A 79 18.14 -8.02 0.92
C ILE A 79 18.60 -9.12 -0.03
N LYS A 80 17.75 -9.53 -0.98
CA LYS A 80 18.10 -10.55 -1.97
C LYS A 80 19.29 -10.12 -2.84
N ILE A 81 19.33 -8.86 -3.26
CA ILE A 81 20.44 -8.30 -4.06
C ILE A 81 21.73 -8.23 -3.22
N LEU A 82 21.65 -7.88 -1.93
CA LEU A 82 22.81 -7.78 -1.05
C LEU A 82 23.45 -9.14 -0.72
N LEU A 83 22.66 -10.21 -0.74
CA LEU A 83 23.10 -11.58 -0.45
C LEU A 83 23.64 -12.35 -1.68
N LEU A 84 23.64 -11.73 -2.86
CA LEU A 84 24.17 -12.27 -4.12
C LEU A 84 25.58 -11.72 -4.39
#